data_AF-A0A8E8EXY4-F1
#
_entry.id   AF-A0A8E8EXY4-F1
#
_cell.length_a   1.000
_cell.length_b   1.000
_cell.length_c   1.000
_cell.angle_alpha   90.00
_cell.angle_beta   90.00
_cell.angle_gamma   90.00
#
_symmetry.space_group_name_H-M   'P 1'
#
loop_
_entity.id
_entity.type
_entity.pdbx_description
1 polymer ?
#
loop_
_entity_poly.entity_id
_entity_poly.type
_entity_poly.pdbx_seq_one_letter_code
_entity_poly.pdbx_strand_id
1 'polypeptide(L)'
;MVSLRPLAALPVVGVLADGRTYRHLLYLLIAVPLGSLYSGIGSFALVFGLLLSVVLVGVGLLIAAVVGSRLVAGLERWLANRLLGTDLVAVDDLPAAAADGDAGAVATVRAYLSAPSTWRGLGFVSLKFWVTVAAFVPLAVLASALPLVAAPVRYPYETTLGEVNGEPAVWAIDTAPEAALAVGAGVVGLLVGLHLTNLIAGGARLMAVALLGDEAGSEACEKPDGRGSDDAGSAHSDGVDGDSRADDDARGDRD
;
A
#
# COMPACT_ATOMS: atom_id res chain seq x y z
N MET A 1 -38.70 19.59 19.92
CA MET A 1 -38.21 19.15 18.59
C MET A 1 -36.79 18.66 18.80
N VAL A 2 -36.59 17.34 18.89
CA VAL A 2 -35.27 16.75 19.13
C VAL A 2 -34.49 16.85 17.83
N SER A 3 -33.41 17.64 17.84
CA SER A 3 -32.44 17.68 16.74
C SER A 3 -31.77 16.31 16.68
N LEU A 4 -32.23 15.46 15.76
CA LEU A 4 -31.55 14.23 15.41
C LEU A 4 -30.21 14.67 14.79
N ARG A 5 -29.13 14.67 15.60
CA ARG A 5 -27.78 14.67 15.03
C ARG A 5 -27.76 13.58 13.97
N PRO A 6 -27.28 13.87 12.74
CA PRO A 6 -27.25 12.85 11.70
C PRO A 6 -26.49 11.66 12.28
N LEU A 7 -27.10 10.48 12.30
CA LEU A 7 -26.50 9.27 12.88
C LEU A 7 -25.14 8.95 12.23
N ALA A 8 -24.89 9.49 11.04
CA ALA A 8 -23.60 9.53 10.35
C ALA A 8 -22.47 10.24 11.13
N ALA A 9 -22.78 11.10 12.09
CA ALA A 9 -21.80 11.78 12.95
C ALA A 9 -21.30 10.89 14.10
N LEU A 10 -21.94 9.74 14.37
CA LEU A 10 -21.46 8.78 15.34
C LEU A 10 -20.39 7.90 14.67
N PRO A 11 -19.16 7.83 15.20
CA PRO A 11 -18.04 7.15 14.52
C PRO A 11 -18.32 5.66 14.27
N VAL A 12 -19.09 5.02 15.16
CA VAL A 12 -19.45 3.60 15.06
C VAL A 12 -20.49 3.34 13.95
N VAL A 13 -21.48 4.22 13.77
CA VAL A 13 -22.56 4.00 12.77
C VAL A 13 -22.23 4.67 11.43
N GLY A 14 -21.43 5.74 11.45
CA GLY A 14 -21.01 6.50 10.27
C GLY A 14 -20.26 5.67 9.24
N VAL A 15 -19.63 4.58 9.65
CA VAL A 15 -18.99 3.60 8.76
C VAL A 15 -19.93 3.04 7.68
N LEU A 16 -21.23 2.92 7.96
CA LEU A 16 -22.24 2.49 6.99
C LEU A 16 -22.55 3.56 5.93
N ALA A 17 -22.35 4.84 6.25
CA ALA A 17 -22.63 5.95 5.33
C ALA A 17 -21.36 6.47 4.64
N ASP A 18 -20.18 6.08 5.11
CA ASP A 18 -18.90 6.52 4.56
C ASP A 18 -18.55 5.76 3.27
N GLY A 19 -18.53 6.49 2.15
CA GLY A 19 -18.11 5.97 0.84
C GLY A 19 -16.70 5.39 0.83
N ARG A 20 -15.82 5.82 1.75
CA ARG A 20 -14.47 5.29 1.89
C ARG A 20 -14.45 3.83 2.35
N THR A 21 -15.34 3.45 3.27
CA THR A 21 -15.48 2.07 3.74
C THR A 21 -15.76 1.11 2.58
N TYR A 22 -16.62 1.51 1.64
CA TYR A 22 -16.96 0.67 0.48
C TYR A 22 -15.80 0.54 -0.52
N ARG A 23 -14.95 1.58 -0.65
CA ARG A 23 -13.71 1.48 -1.42
C ARG A 23 -12.70 0.55 -0.76
N HIS A 24 -12.56 0.62 0.56
CA HIS A 24 -11.75 -0.32 1.33
C HIS A 24 -12.26 -1.76 1.21
N LEU A 25 -13.58 -1.97 1.27
CA LEU A 25 -14.20 -3.28 1.07
C LEU A 25 -13.91 -3.82 -0.33
N LEU A 26 -14.08 -2.97 -1.35
CA LEU A 26 -13.75 -3.32 -2.73
C LEU A 26 -12.27 -3.67 -2.88
N TYR A 27 -11.38 -2.95 -2.21
CA TYR A 27 -9.94 -3.25 -2.22
C TYR A 27 -9.68 -4.64 -1.65
N LEU A 28 -10.27 -4.99 -0.49
CA LEU A 28 -10.10 -6.31 0.10
C LEU A 28 -10.70 -7.42 -0.76
N LEU A 29 -11.86 -7.18 -1.39
CA LEU A 29 -12.49 -8.14 -2.29
C LEU A 29 -11.61 -8.46 -3.50
N ILE A 30 -10.94 -7.45 -4.06
CA ILE A 30 -9.98 -7.61 -5.16
C ILE A 30 -8.64 -8.18 -4.66
N ALA A 31 -8.22 -7.85 -3.44
CA ALA A 31 -6.98 -8.33 -2.84
C ALA A 31 -6.96 -9.84 -2.63
N VAL A 32 -8.13 -10.48 -2.41
CA VAL A 32 -8.21 -11.94 -2.25
C VAL A 32 -7.74 -12.69 -3.51
N PRO A 33 -8.34 -12.50 -4.70
CA PRO A 33 -7.89 -13.16 -5.92
C PRO A 33 -6.48 -12.71 -6.34
N LEU A 34 -6.17 -11.40 -6.26
CA LEU A 34 -4.84 -10.89 -6.66
C LEU A 34 -3.73 -11.45 -5.76
N GLY A 35 -3.90 -11.38 -4.44
CA GLY A 35 -2.87 -11.87 -3.52
C GLY A 35 -2.67 -13.38 -3.63
N SER A 36 -3.73 -14.14 -3.92
CA SER A 36 -3.61 -15.58 -4.23
C SER A 36 -2.77 -15.81 -5.49
N LEU A 37 -3.03 -15.03 -6.55
CA LEU A 37 -2.26 -15.11 -7.80
C LEU A 37 -0.78 -14.75 -7.60
N TYR A 38 -0.50 -13.64 -6.90
CA TYR A 38 0.87 -13.20 -6.63
C TYR A 38 1.64 -14.19 -5.79
N SER A 39 1.02 -14.71 -4.73
CA SER A 39 1.64 -15.66 -3.82
C SER A 39 1.87 -17.00 -4.52
N GLY A 40 0.93 -17.46 -5.34
CA GLY A 40 1.06 -18.68 -6.14
C GLY A 40 2.21 -18.60 -7.15
N ILE A 41 2.22 -17.55 -7.99
CA ILE A 41 3.28 -17.34 -8.99
C ILE A 41 4.63 -17.12 -8.31
N GLY A 42 4.69 -16.30 -7.26
CA GLY A 42 5.90 -16.00 -6.53
C GLY A 42 6.50 -17.25 -5.87
N SER A 43 5.68 -18.03 -5.18
CA SER A 43 6.12 -19.28 -4.54
C SER A 43 6.57 -20.30 -5.57
N PHE A 44 5.84 -20.44 -6.69
CA PHE A 44 6.23 -21.30 -7.81
C PHE A 44 7.60 -20.87 -8.36
N ALA A 45 7.76 -19.59 -8.70
CA ALA A 45 9.00 -19.10 -9.27
C ALA A 45 10.18 -19.23 -8.30
N LEU A 46 9.95 -19.04 -7.00
CA LEU A 46 10.98 -19.18 -5.97
C LEU A 46 11.41 -20.64 -5.81
N VAL A 47 10.46 -21.56 -5.62
CA VAL A 47 10.76 -22.99 -5.41
C VAL A 47 11.37 -23.61 -6.66
N PHE A 48 10.71 -23.50 -7.82
CA PHE A 48 11.21 -24.10 -9.06
C PHE A 48 12.44 -23.34 -9.58
N GLY A 49 12.51 -22.03 -9.38
CA GLY A 49 13.68 -21.25 -9.75
C GLY A 49 14.93 -21.66 -8.98
N LEU A 50 14.80 -21.93 -7.68
CA LEU A 50 15.90 -22.45 -6.89
C LEU A 50 16.28 -23.89 -7.28
N LEU A 51 15.29 -24.78 -7.43
CA LEU A 51 15.55 -26.17 -7.79
C LEU A 51 16.19 -26.32 -9.18
N LEU A 52 15.71 -25.54 -10.17
CA LEU A 52 16.21 -25.58 -11.55
C LEU A 52 17.44 -24.69 -11.77
N SER A 53 17.93 -24.00 -10.73
CA SER A 53 19.08 -23.08 -10.84
C SER A 53 20.35 -23.81 -11.29
N VAL A 54 20.49 -25.08 -10.92
CA VAL A 54 21.64 -25.95 -11.30
C VAL A 54 21.80 -26.07 -12.81
N VAL A 55 20.70 -25.99 -13.57
CA VAL A 55 20.70 -26.09 -15.05
C VAL A 55 20.57 -24.71 -15.71
N LEU A 56 20.80 -23.63 -14.95
CA LEU A 56 20.66 -22.22 -15.35
C LEU A 56 19.22 -21.77 -15.71
N VAL A 57 18.33 -22.69 -16.10
CA VAL A 57 16.90 -22.43 -16.37
C VAL A 57 16.22 -21.76 -15.17
N GLY A 58 16.51 -22.24 -13.95
CA GLY A 58 15.94 -21.67 -12.73
C GLY A 58 16.38 -20.24 -12.46
N VAL A 59 17.60 -19.86 -12.87
CA VAL A 59 18.08 -18.47 -12.76
C VAL A 59 17.25 -17.54 -13.63
N GLY A 60 16.92 -17.96 -14.87
CA GLY A 60 16.02 -17.21 -15.74
C GLY A 60 14.62 -17.01 -15.13
N LEU A 61 14.09 -18.06 -14.47
CA LEU A 61 12.80 -17.99 -13.78
C LEU A 61 12.82 -17.03 -12.58
N LEU A 62 13.90 -17.01 -11.81
CA LEU A 62 14.09 -16.07 -10.69
C LEU A 62 14.21 -14.62 -11.19
N ILE A 63 14.95 -14.39 -12.28
CA ILE A 63 15.03 -13.06 -12.92
C ILE A 63 13.64 -12.61 -13.39
N ALA A 64 12.88 -13.50 -14.03
CA ALA A 64 11.50 -13.21 -14.45
C ALA A 64 10.60 -12.87 -13.26
N ALA A 65 10.75 -13.54 -12.11
CA ALA A 65 10.02 -13.21 -10.89
C ALA A 65 10.38 -11.82 -10.34
N VAL A 66 11.67 -11.46 -10.34
CA VAL A 66 12.15 -10.13 -9.95
C VAL A 66 11.56 -9.05 -10.86
N VAL A 67 11.61 -9.22 -12.17
CA VAL A 67 11.03 -8.28 -13.13
C VAL A 67 9.50 -8.21 -12.97
N GLY A 68 8.84 -9.36 -12.83
CA GLY A 68 7.40 -9.47 -12.61
C GLY A 68 6.92 -8.77 -11.34
N SER A 69 7.73 -8.80 -10.27
CA SER A 69 7.43 -8.11 -9.01
C SER A 69 7.26 -6.60 -9.18
N ARG A 70 7.91 -6.00 -10.18
CA ARG A 70 7.75 -4.57 -10.51
C ARG A 70 6.43 -4.26 -11.17
N LEU A 71 5.94 -5.15 -12.03
CA LEU A 71 4.60 -5.03 -12.61
C LEU A 71 3.54 -5.14 -11.53
N VAL A 72 3.72 -6.09 -10.59
CA VAL A 72 2.84 -6.24 -9.42
C VAL A 72 2.86 -4.99 -8.55
N ALA A 73 4.05 -4.45 -8.25
CA ALA A 73 4.19 -3.19 -7.51
C ALA A 73 3.50 -2.01 -8.20
N GLY A 74 3.61 -1.90 -9.54
CA GLY A 74 2.91 -0.87 -10.32
C GLY A 74 1.38 -0.99 -10.23
N LEU A 75 0.86 -2.20 -10.40
CA LEU A 75 -0.57 -2.47 -10.26
C LEU A 75 -1.06 -2.16 -8.85
N GLU A 76 -0.33 -2.56 -7.81
CA GLU A 76 -0.73 -2.32 -6.42
C GLU A 76 -0.67 -0.84 -6.02
N ARG A 77 0.27 -0.05 -6.56
CA ARG A 77 0.23 1.42 -6.44
C ARG A 77 -1.04 1.99 -7.06
N TRP A 78 -1.42 1.52 -8.25
CA TRP A 78 -2.64 1.97 -8.90
C TRP A 78 -3.88 1.63 -8.07
N LEU A 79 -3.98 0.41 -7.53
CA LEU A 79 -5.07 0.03 -6.62
C LEU A 79 -5.10 0.90 -5.37
N ALA A 80 -3.94 1.12 -4.74
CA ALA A 80 -3.82 1.95 -3.53
C ALA A 80 -4.29 3.38 -3.79
N ASN A 81 -3.83 3.99 -4.89
CA ASN A 81 -4.21 5.36 -5.22
C ASN A 81 -5.72 5.49 -5.49
N ARG A 82 -6.31 4.50 -6.16
CA ARG A 82 -7.72 4.52 -6.52
C ARG A 82 -8.66 4.19 -5.35
N LEU A 83 -8.30 3.24 -4.49
CA LEU A 83 -9.21 2.68 -3.48
C LEU A 83 -8.83 3.02 -2.04
N LEU A 84 -7.55 3.24 -1.73
CA LEU A 84 -7.06 3.54 -0.37
C LEU A 84 -6.83 5.04 -0.12
N GLY A 85 -6.85 5.84 -1.19
CA GLY A 85 -6.64 7.29 -1.11
C GLY A 85 -5.18 7.64 -0.82
N THR A 86 -4.26 7.01 -1.54
CA THR A 86 -2.84 7.38 -1.58
C THR A 86 -2.52 8.14 -2.87
N ASP A 87 -1.34 8.75 -2.93
CA ASP A 87 -0.80 9.34 -4.15
C ASP A 87 0.65 8.89 -4.36
N LEU A 88 0.79 7.58 -4.55
CA LEU A 88 2.08 6.91 -4.71
C LEU A 88 2.59 7.08 -6.13
N VAL A 89 3.82 7.55 -6.24
CA VAL A 89 4.57 7.63 -7.51
C VAL A 89 5.56 6.46 -7.57
N ALA A 90 5.87 6.01 -8.80
CA ALA A 90 6.88 4.98 -8.98
C ALA A 90 8.27 5.56 -8.65
N VAL A 91 8.97 4.94 -7.69
CA VAL A 91 10.37 5.23 -7.42
C VAL A 91 11.21 4.70 -8.57
N ASP A 92 11.94 5.59 -9.25
CA ASP A 92 12.86 5.25 -10.33
C ASP A 92 14.32 5.30 -9.82
N ASP A 93 14.71 4.25 -9.10
CA ASP A 93 16.06 4.08 -8.54
C ASP A 93 16.95 3.20 -9.43
N LEU A 94 16.54 2.99 -10.68
CA LEU A 94 17.30 2.18 -11.62
C LEU A 94 18.45 2.98 -12.24
N PRO A 95 19.69 2.45 -12.22
CA PRO A 95 20.79 3.14 -12.90
C PRO A 95 20.48 3.29 -14.39
N ALA A 96 20.70 4.47 -14.96
CA ALA A 96 20.49 4.75 -16.39
C ALA A 96 21.17 3.71 -17.32
N ALA A 97 22.33 3.19 -16.89
CA ALA A 97 23.05 2.12 -17.60
C ALA A 97 22.26 0.80 -17.77
N ALA A 98 21.29 0.50 -16.90
CA ALA A 98 20.40 -0.64 -17.06
C ALA A 98 19.20 -0.35 -17.98
N ALA A 99 18.89 0.93 -18.23
CA ALA A 99 17.83 1.39 -19.12
C ALA A 99 18.31 1.55 -20.58
N ASP A 100 19.58 1.89 -20.79
CA ASP A 100 20.16 2.15 -22.12
C ASP A 100 20.40 0.91 -22.99
N GLY A 101 20.09 -0.30 -22.50
CA GLY A 101 20.12 -1.54 -23.30
C GLY A 101 21.52 -2.02 -23.74
N ASP A 102 22.55 -1.18 -23.58
CA ASP A 102 23.94 -1.43 -23.98
C ASP A 102 24.76 -2.17 -22.90
N ALA A 103 24.21 -2.28 -21.68
CA ALA A 103 24.80 -3.07 -20.61
C ALA A 103 24.54 -4.57 -20.81
N GLY A 104 25.59 -5.39 -20.69
CA GLY A 104 25.47 -6.85 -20.79
C GLY A 104 24.50 -7.43 -19.76
N ALA A 105 23.82 -8.53 -20.11
CA ALA A 105 22.73 -9.13 -19.32
C ALA A 105 23.04 -9.33 -17.83
N VAL A 106 24.28 -9.71 -17.49
CA VAL A 106 24.75 -9.88 -16.10
C VAL A 106 24.83 -8.55 -15.36
N ALA A 107 25.26 -7.48 -16.01
CA ALA A 107 25.33 -6.13 -15.44
C ALA A 107 23.91 -5.60 -15.16
N THR A 108 22.96 -5.83 -16.07
CA THR A 108 21.55 -5.48 -15.88
C THR A 108 20.94 -6.23 -14.71
N VAL A 109 21.11 -7.55 -14.62
CA VAL A 109 20.61 -8.35 -13.49
C VAL A 109 21.22 -7.87 -12.16
N ARG A 110 22.54 -7.61 -12.14
CA ARG A 110 23.21 -7.08 -10.96
C ARG A 110 22.65 -5.72 -10.55
N ALA A 111 22.41 -4.82 -11.50
CA ALA A 111 21.83 -3.50 -11.26
C ALA A 111 20.42 -3.61 -10.63
N TYR A 112 19.58 -4.50 -11.15
CA TYR A 112 18.25 -4.78 -10.59
C TYR A 112 18.32 -5.35 -9.16
N LEU A 113 19.24 -6.27 -8.89
CA LEU A 113 19.41 -6.87 -7.56
C LEU A 113 20.03 -5.92 -6.54
N SER A 114 20.83 -4.94 -6.99
CA SER A 114 21.37 -3.90 -6.12
C SER A 114 20.39 -2.77 -5.82
N ALA A 115 19.35 -2.59 -6.64
CA ALA A 115 18.34 -1.56 -6.42
C ALA A 115 17.48 -1.88 -5.18
N PRO A 116 17.41 -0.97 -4.18
CA PRO A 116 16.58 -1.16 -2.99
C PRO A 116 15.09 -1.38 -3.31
N SER A 117 14.57 -0.75 -4.37
CA SER A 117 13.17 -0.90 -4.80
C SER A 117 12.78 -2.35 -5.11
N THR A 118 13.72 -3.15 -5.63
CA THR A 118 13.48 -4.57 -5.95
C THR A 118 13.15 -5.36 -4.68
N TRP A 119 13.91 -5.15 -3.61
CA TRP A 119 13.71 -5.84 -2.34
C TRP A 119 12.45 -5.34 -1.61
N ARG A 120 12.14 -4.04 -1.72
CA ARG A 120 10.89 -3.49 -1.18
C ARG A 120 9.66 -4.05 -1.91
N GLY A 121 9.73 -4.19 -3.24
CA GLY A 121 8.68 -4.83 -4.04
C GLY A 121 8.47 -6.30 -3.64
N LEU A 122 9.54 -7.06 -3.44
CA LEU A 122 9.45 -8.45 -2.98
C LEU A 122 8.90 -8.55 -1.55
N GLY A 123 9.33 -7.65 -0.66
CA GLY A 123 8.79 -7.53 0.69
C GLY A 123 7.30 -7.20 0.69
N PHE A 124 6.86 -6.30 -0.20
CA PHE A 124 5.45 -5.97 -0.38
C PHE A 124 4.65 -7.20 -0.83
N VAL A 125 5.10 -7.93 -1.86
CA VAL A 125 4.42 -9.15 -2.33
C VAL A 125 4.32 -10.19 -1.22
N SER A 126 5.38 -10.35 -0.43
CA SER A 126 5.40 -11.30 0.70
C SER A 126 4.41 -10.90 1.79
N LEU A 127 4.32 -9.61 2.12
CA LEU A 127 3.40 -9.12 3.16
C LEU A 127 1.95 -9.04 2.66
N LYS A 128 1.76 -8.85 1.35
CA LYS A 128 0.45 -8.87 0.68
C LYS A 128 -0.29 -10.20 0.87
N PHE A 129 0.43 -11.32 0.94
CA PHE A 129 -0.15 -12.61 1.30
C PHE A 129 -0.91 -12.54 2.64
N TRP A 130 -0.31 -11.96 3.68
CA TRP A 130 -0.94 -11.83 4.99
C TRP A 130 -2.14 -10.89 4.98
N VAL A 131 -2.09 -9.82 4.19
CA VAL A 131 -3.26 -8.93 3.98
C VAL A 131 -4.40 -9.72 3.33
N THR A 132 -4.11 -10.56 2.34
CA THR A 132 -5.10 -11.42 1.69
C THR A 132 -5.70 -12.44 2.65
N VAL A 133 -4.90 -13.07 3.52
CA VAL A 133 -5.40 -13.95 4.58
C VAL A 133 -6.29 -13.18 5.55
N ALA A 134 -5.85 -12.01 6.01
CA ALA A 134 -6.64 -11.17 6.92
C ALA A 134 -7.97 -10.71 6.30
N ALA A 135 -8.02 -10.48 4.98
CA ALA A 135 -9.22 -10.05 4.27
C ALA A 135 -10.37 -11.06 4.37
N PHE A 136 -10.11 -12.35 4.58
CA PHE A 136 -11.17 -13.35 4.77
C PHE A 136 -11.99 -13.09 6.04
N VAL A 137 -11.39 -12.50 7.09
CA VAL A 137 -12.08 -12.25 8.37
C VAL A 137 -13.26 -11.29 8.22
N PRO A 138 -13.10 -10.02 7.77
CA PRO A 138 -14.24 -9.13 7.58
C PRO A 138 -15.22 -9.67 6.54
N LEU A 139 -14.73 -10.32 5.47
CA LEU A 139 -15.60 -10.89 4.44
C LEU A 139 -16.49 -12.01 4.98
N ALA A 140 -15.94 -12.92 5.80
CA ALA A 140 -16.71 -13.98 6.45
C ALA A 140 -17.72 -13.40 7.44
N VAL A 141 -17.31 -12.42 8.27
CA VAL A 141 -18.22 -11.74 9.20
C VAL A 141 -19.38 -11.08 8.46
N LEU A 142 -19.10 -10.35 7.37
CA LEU A 142 -20.14 -9.71 6.55
C LEU A 142 -21.04 -10.75 5.87
N ALA A 143 -20.47 -11.84 5.36
CA ALA A 143 -21.22 -12.93 4.74
C ALA A 143 -22.17 -13.64 5.72
N SER A 144 -21.77 -13.79 6.99
CA SER A 144 -22.63 -14.33 8.05
C SER A 144 -23.66 -13.31 8.57
N ALA A 145 -23.30 -12.02 8.61
CA ALA A 145 -24.18 -10.95 9.12
C ALA A 145 -25.34 -10.61 8.18
N LEU A 146 -25.10 -10.60 6.86
CA LEU A 146 -26.11 -10.20 5.86
C LEU A 146 -27.39 -11.07 5.90
N PRO A 147 -27.32 -12.41 5.94
CA PRO A 147 -28.50 -13.27 6.10
C PRO A 147 -29.30 -12.99 7.38
N LEU A 148 -28.61 -12.70 8.50
CA LEU A 148 -29.26 -12.43 9.79
C LEU A 148 -30.07 -11.13 9.77
N VAL A 149 -29.56 -10.10 9.09
CA VAL A 149 -30.33 -8.85 8.86
C VAL A 149 -31.57 -9.11 8.00
N ALA A 150 -31.49 -10.07 7.07
CA ALA A 150 -32.61 -10.47 6.23
C ALA A 150 -33.58 -11.46 6.90
N ALA A 151 -33.37 -11.82 8.17
CA ALA A 151 -34.16 -12.83 8.87
C ALA A 151 -35.68 -12.60 8.83
N PRO A 152 -36.22 -11.36 9.03
CA PRO A 152 -37.67 -11.14 9.05
C PRO A 152 -38.38 -11.45 7.72
N VAL A 153 -37.64 -11.46 6.61
CA VAL A 153 -38.17 -11.75 5.27
C VAL A 153 -38.12 -13.24 4.97
N ARG A 154 -37.27 -14.00 5.66
CA ARG A 154 -36.96 -15.41 5.36
C ARG A 154 -37.43 -16.39 6.42
N TYR A 155 -37.86 -15.93 7.60
CA TYR A 155 -38.34 -16.82 8.65
C TYR A 155 -39.62 -17.57 8.20
N PRO A 156 -39.77 -18.85 8.57
CA PRO A 156 -38.86 -19.67 9.37
C PRO A 156 -37.68 -20.26 8.56
N TYR A 157 -36.48 -20.31 9.15
CA TYR A 157 -35.30 -20.98 8.56
C TYR A 157 -34.23 -21.30 9.62
N GLU A 158 -33.32 -22.21 9.26
CA GLU A 158 -32.15 -22.56 10.06
C GLU A 158 -30.88 -21.92 9.50
N THR A 159 -30.01 -21.42 10.39
CA THR A 159 -28.72 -20.86 10.00
C THR A 159 -27.58 -21.51 10.78
N THR A 160 -26.51 -21.88 10.08
CA THR A 160 -25.28 -22.41 10.69
C THR A 160 -24.35 -21.25 11.02
N LEU A 161 -24.04 -21.09 12.30
CA LEU A 161 -23.16 -20.03 12.82
C LEU A 161 -21.67 -20.43 12.86
N GLY A 162 -21.38 -21.71 12.62
CA GLY A 162 -20.03 -22.28 12.62
C GLY A 162 -20.04 -23.70 13.19
N GLU A 163 -18.88 -24.18 13.63
CA GLU A 163 -18.74 -25.46 14.32
C GLU A 163 -18.27 -25.22 15.76
N VAL A 164 -18.89 -25.93 16.71
CA VAL A 164 -18.48 -25.95 18.12
C VAL A 164 -18.24 -27.41 18.49
N ASN A 165 -17.00 -27.75 18.83
CA ASN A 165 -16.56 -29.12 19.11
C ASN A 165 -16.79 -30.10 17.94
N GLY A 166 -16.70 -29.62 16.69
CA GLY A 166 -16.91 -30.42 15.49
C GLY A 166 -18.37 -30.58 15.09
N GLU A 167 -19.31 -30.07 15.88
CA GLU A 167 -20.74 -30.10 15.55
C GLU A 167 -21.19 -28.73 15.03
N PRO A 168 -22.01 -28.69 13.96
CA PRO A 168 -22.52 -27.44 13.44
C PRO A 168 -23.41 -26.75 14.49
N ALA A 169 -23.04 -25.53 14.87
CA ALA A 169 -23.84 -24.67 15.71
C ALA A 169 -24.98 -24.08 14.87
N VAL A 170 -26.14 -24.70 14.93
CA VAL A 170 -27.34 -24.27 14.19
C VAL A 170 -28.23 -23.42 15.09
N TRP A 171 -28.74 -22.33 14.55
CA TRP A 171 -29.79 -21.52 15.17
C TRP A 171 -31.05 -21.58 14.31
N ALA A 172 -32.11 -22.20 14.84
CA ALA A 172 -33.44 -22.16 14.26
C ALA A 172 -34.10 -20.82 14.60
N ILE A 173 -34.56 -20.11 13.57
CA ILE A 173 -35.27 -18.83 13.70
C ILE A 173 -36.71 -19.09 13.27
N ASP A 174 -37.55 -19.43 14.24
CA ASP A 174 -38.93 -19.88 14.01
C ASP A 174 -39.96 -18.82 14.40
N THR A 175 -39.56 -17.88 15.25
CA THR A 175 -40.47 -16.88 15.83
C THR A 175 -40.09 -15.45 15.47
N ALA A 176 -41.07 -14.55 15.49
CA ALA A 176 -40.84 -13.13 15.24
C ALA A 176 -39.84 -12.47 16.23
N PRO A 177 -39.86 -12.78 17.55
CA PRO A 177 -38.83 -12.28 18.47
C PRO A 177 -37.43 -12.80 18.14
N GLU A 178 -37.27 -14.06 17.75
CA GLU A 178 -35.98 -14.61 17.32
C GLU A 178 -35.49 -13.93 16.03
N ALA A 179 -36.38 -13.66 15.08
CA ALA A 179 -36.04 -12.90 13.88
C ALA A 179 -35.57 -11.48 14.22
N ALA A 180 -36.17 -10.83 15.23
CA ALA A 180 -35.72 -9.52 15.71
C ALA A 180 -34.34 -9.59 16.38
N LEU A 181 -34.06 -10.63 17.16
CA LEU A 181 -32.73 -10.88 17.73
C LEU A 181 -31.68 -11.14 16.64
N ALA A 182 -32.03 -11.91 15.61
CA ALA A 182 -31.17 -12.15 14.45
C ALA A 182 -30.82 -10.85 13.73
N VAL A 183 -31.78 -9.94 13.54
CA VAL A 183 -31.49 -8.59 12.99
C VAL A 183 -30.50 -7.85 13.86
N GLY A 184 -30.70 -7.83 15.18
CA GLY A 184 -29.76 -7.19 16.12
C GLY A 184 -28.34 -7.74 16.00
N ALA A 185 -28.19 -9.06 16.00
CA ALA A 185 -26.91 -9.74 15.83
C ALA A 185 -26.27 -9.44 14.46
N GLY A 186 -27.08 -9.46 13.39
CA GLY A 186 -26.65 -9.12 12.04
C GLY A 186 -26.15 -7.68 11.91
N VAL A 187 -26.85 -6.71 12.51
CA VAL A 187 -26.43 -5.31 12.52
C VAL A 187 -25.10 -5.14 13.25
N VAL A 188 -24.92 -5.80 14.40
CA VAL A 188 -23.63 -5.81 15.12
C VAL A 188 -22.53 -6.41 14.24
N GLY A 189 -22.80 -7.55 13.60
CA GLY A 189 -21.88 -8.20 12.67
C GLY A 189 -21.48 -7.30 11.49
N LEU A 190 -22.43 -6.58 10.89
CA LEU A 190 -22.14 -5.61 9.82
C LEU A 190 -21.20 -4.51 10.31
N LEU A 191 -21.48 -3.91 11.47
CA LEU A 191 -20.64 -2.87 12.04
C LEU A 191 -19.23 -3.40 12.29
N VAL A 192 -19.09 -4.56 12.95
CA VAL A 192 -17.79 -5.19 13.20
C VAL A 192 -17.05 -5.47 11.89
N GLY A 193 -17.70 -6.11 10.92
CA GLY A 193 -17.11 -6.44 9.62
C GLY A 193 -16.57 -5.21 8.89
N LEU A 194 -17.32 -4.13 8.85
CA LEU A 194 -16.89 -2.89 8.19
C LEU A 194 -15.76 -2.16 8.93
N HIS A 195 -15.73 -2.20 10.27
CA HIS A 195 -14.59 -1.66 11.02
C HIS A 195 -13.33 -2.49 10.78
N LEU A 196 -13.45 -3.81 10.74
CA LEU A 196 -12.34 -4.71 10.39
C LEU A 196 -11.84 -4.45 8.96
N THR A 197 -12.76 -4.24 8.01
CA THR A 197 -12.40 -3.82 6.65
C THR A 197 -11.56 -2.53 6.66
N ASN A 198 -12.00 -1.51 7.38
CA ASN A 198 -11.28 -0.24 7.47
C ASN A 198 -9.92 -0.39 8.16
N LEU A 199 -9.83 -1.19 9.22
CA LEU A 199 -8.59 -1.48 9.93
C LEU A 199 -7.56 -2.15 9.01
N ILE A 200 -7.97 -3.23 8.33
CA ILE A 200 -7.08 -4.02 7.47
C ILE A 200 -6.68 -3.22 6.22
N ALA A 201 -7.62 -2.49 5.61
CA ALA A 201 -7.32 -1.60 4.49
C ALA A 201 -6.38 -0.45 4.89
N GLY A 202 -6.52 0.09 6.11
CA GLY A 202 -5.58 1.04 6.69
C GLY A 202 -4.17 0.45 6.83
N GLY A 203 -4.05 -0.79 7.31
CA GLY A 203 -2.77 -1.51 7.34
C GLY A 203 -2.17 -1.73 5.95
N ALA A 204 -2.99 -2.12 4.97
CA ALA A 204 -2.56 -2.27 3.59
C ALA A 204 -2.10 -0.95 2.96
N ARG A 205 -2.75 0.17 3.32
CA ARG A 205 -2.32 1.52 2.93
C ARG A 205 -0.94 1.86 3.47
N LEU A 206 -0.72 1.65 4.77
CA LEU A 206 0.57 1.89 5.42
C LEU A 206 1.68 1.04 4.79
N MET A 207 1.39 -0.23 4.51
CA MET A 207 2.29 -1.13 3.80
C MET A 207 2.64 -0.61 2.40
N ALA A 208 1.65 -0.13 1.64
CA ALA A 208 1.86 0.40 0.29
C ALA A 208 2.73 1.67 0.31
N VAL A 209 2.43 2.63 1.20
CA VAL A 209 3.26 3.83 1.38
C VAL A 209 4.69 3.45 1.80
N ALA A 210 4.83 2.60 2.81
CA ALA A 210 6.15 2.23 3.32
C ALA A 210 7.01 1.48 2.30
N LEU A 211 6.43 0.66 1.40
CA LEU A 211 7.20 -0.23 0.53
C LEU A 211 7.22 0.19 -0.94
N LEU A 212 6.19 0.87 -1.44
CA LEU A 212 6.05 1.13 -2.87
C LEU A 212 6.46 2.54 -3.31
N GLY A 213 6.61 3.49 -2.40
CA GLY A 213 7.09 4.85 -2.68
C GLY A 213 6.46 5.89 -1.77
N ASP A 214 7.07 7.07 -1.72
CA ASP A 214 6.57 8.18 -0.93
C ASP A 214 5.39 8.88 -1.63
N GLU A 215 4.56 9.56 -0.85
CA GLU A 215 3.44 10.35 -1.37
C GLU A 215 3.97 11.66 -1.96
N ALA A 216 3.57 12.01 -3.19
CA ALA A 216 4.08 13.16 -3.94
C ALA A 216 3.98 14.52 -3.19
N GLY A 217 3.09 14.61 -2.19
CA GLY A 217 2.93 15.81 -1.35
C GLY A 217 4.04 16.05 -0.33
N SER A 218 4.87 15.05 -0.01
CA SER A 218 5.95 15.20 0.99
C SER A 218 7.13 16.03 0.46
N GLU A 219 7.46 15.91 -0.83
CA GLU A 219 8.58 16.62 -1.46
C GLU A 219 8.32 18.12 -1.65
N ALA A 220 7.05 18.54 -1.75
CA ALA A 220 6.69 19.94 -1.92
C ALA A 220 6.86 20.78 -0.64
N CYS A 221 6.82 20.15 0.54
CA CYS A 221 7.00 20.83 1.83
C CYS A 221 8.49 20.95 2.21
N GLU A 222 9.37 20.17 1.56
CA GLU A 222 10.80 20.10 1.83
C GLU A 222 11.63 20.76 0.71
N LYS A 223 11.12 21.84 0.10
CA LYS A 223 11.99 22.82 -0.53
C LYS A 223 12.24 23.93 0.48
N PRO A 224 13.46 24.07 1.04
CA PRO A 224 13.76 25.23 1.86
C PRO A 224 13.64 26.45 0.96
N ASP A 225 12.77 27.35 1.36
CA ASP A 225 12.55 28.64 0.73
C ASP A 225 13.86 29.41 0.82
N GLY A 226 14.66 29.34 -0.24
CA GLY A 226 15.91 30.07 -0.39
C GLY A 226 15.60 31.55 -0.58
N ARG A 227 15.21 32.23 0.49
CA ARG A 227 15.07 33.69 0.53
C ARG A 227 15.45 34.26 1.88
N GLY A 228 16.68 34.76 1.92
CA GLY A 228 17.05 36.07 2.46
C GLY A 228 16.68 36.37 3.91
N SER A 229 17.70 36.38 4.77
CA SER A 229 17.80 37.38 5.82
C SER A 229 19.23 37.88 5.86
N ASP A 230 19.34 39.18 5.59
CA ASP A 230 20.49 40.03 5.86
C ASP A 230 21.03 39.78 7.27
N ASP A 231 22.36 39.79 7.43
CA ASP A 231 22.92 40.36 8.64
C ASP A 231 24.15 41.20 8.35
N ALA A 232 24.12 42.37 8.97
CA ALA A 232 25.03 43.47 8.81
C ALA A 232 26.35 43.22 9.56
N GLY A 233 27.38 43.98 9.17
CA GLY A 233 28.73 43.79 9.66
C GLY A 233 29.01 44.25 11.10
N SER A 234 30.18 43.82 11.56
CA SER A 234 31.09 44.57 12.44
C SER A 234 32.51 44.13 12.05
N ALA A 235 33.28 44.92 11.33
CA ALA A 235 34.23 45.90 11.86
C ALA A 235 35.26 45.30 12.85
N HIS A 236 36.53 45.41 12.44
CA HIS A 236 37.73 45.73 13.24
C HIS A 236 38.86 44.68 13.24
N SER A 237 39.93 44.95 12.47
CA SER A 237 41.32 44.93 12.94
C SER A 237 42.25 45.58 11.93
N ASP A 238 42.93 46.63 12.39
CA ASP A 238 43.91 47.48 11.71
C ASP A 238 45.25 46.80 11.39
N GLY A 239 46.05 47.45 10.52
CA GLY A 239 47.52 47.33 10.46
C GLY A 239 48.05 46.80 9.13
N VAL A 240 48.19 47.62 8.07
CA VAL A 240 49.37 48.44 7.72
C VAL A 240 50.59 47.59 7.32
N ASP A 241 50.87 47.59 6.01
CA ASP A 241 52.17 47.63 5.31
C ASP A 241 51.87 47.25 3.83
N GLY A 242 52.01 48.07 2.79
CA GLY A 242 52.84 49.24 2.62
C GLY A 242 54.04 48.94 1.72
N ASP A 243 53.88 48.36 0.52
CA ASP A 243 54.88 48.56 -0.55
C ASP A 243 54.40 48.22 -1.98
N SER A 244 54.78 49.12 -2.90
CA SER A 244 55.17 48.90 -4.29
C SER A 244 54.13 48.69 -5.42
N ARG A 245 53.89 49.83 -6.07
CA ARG A 245 54.06 50.10 -7.53
C ARG A 245 53.01 49.55 -8.50
N ALA A 246 52.22 50.50 -8.99
CA ALA A 246 51.50 50.49 -10.24
C ALA A 246 52.44 50.78 -11.44
N ASP A 247 51.85 50.54 -12.62
CA ASP A 247 52.20 51.00 -13.95
C ASP A 247 53.27 50.20 -14.71
N ASP A 248 52.79 49.37 -15.66
CA ASP A 248 53.18 49.62 -17.04
C ASP A 248 52.04 49.25 -18.01
N ASP A 249 51.65 50.27 -18.77
CA ASP A 249 50.67 50.26 -19.83
C ASP A 249 51.26 49.68 -21.12
N ALA A 250 50.37 49.10 -21.93
CA ALA A 250 50.39 49.11 -23.40
C ALA A 250 51.65 48.61 -24.15
N ARG A 251 51.44 47.56 -24.96
CA ARG A 251 51.82 47.57 -26.39
C ARG A 251 51.11 46.46 -27.16
N GLY A 252 50.28 46.88 -28.11
CA GLY A 252 49.80 46.04 -29.19
C GLY A 252 50.81 45.94 -30.34
N ASP A 253 50.46 45.03 -31.26
CA ASP A 253 50.82 44.91 -32.68
C ASP A 253 52.25 45.20 -33.14
N ARG A 254 52.88 44.16 -33.70
CA ARG A 254 53.25 44.08 -35.13
C ARG A 254 53.86 42.72 -35.48
N ASP A 255 53.38 42.18 -36.59
CA ASP A 255 54.00 41.30 -37.61
C ASP A 255 54.78 40.04 -37.20
#